data_AF-A0A4C1WLG4-F1
#
_entry.id   AF-A0A4C1WLG4-F1
#
_cell.length_a   1.000
_cell.length_b   1.000
_cell.length_c   1.000
_cell.angle_alpha   90.00
_cell.angle_beta   90.00
_cell.angle_gamma   90.00
#
_symmetry.space_group_name_H-M   'P 1'
#
loop_
_entity.id
_entity.type
_entity.pdbx_description
1 polymer ?
#
loop_
_entity_poly.entity_id
_entity_poly.type
_entity_poly.pdbx_seq_one_letter_code
_entity_poly.pdbx_strand_id
1 'polypeptide(L)'
;MQPVRAGTVVRIVSSGGSPGYRRRCVSVNDLVDRFSYYFTVATVAMNYVATLVYNAPASYDNYQVGAFTHNRVENSTLEFTVYYSFPKINQEEMFIPFTLINFYLSCAVGSFHCLLDLYLSLAVFQIIGHLYILKHSLSGIPRPKNKTFIEVYDMPIAVEMFDVEENRQVYKYISECISHHCTIIRFTDEVSVLFGPTIACSYLFHLGCCLSLLQVLSGVRIDVRYHTESEARSSAHREPRSQLKNLTIDENSNRLRGKSRKRLQFYS
;
A
#
# COMPACT_ATOMS: atom_id res chain seq x y z
N MET A 1 3.38 -25.58 -16.01
CA MET A 1 2.19 -25.43 -15.15
C MET A 1 0.96 -25.56 -16.04
N GLN A 2 0.34 -26.74 -16.08
CA GLN A 2 -0.89 -26.96 -16.84
C GLN A 2 -2.08 -26.43 -16.02
N PRO A 3 -3.05 -25.74 -16.64
CA PRO A 3 -4.25 -25.31 -15.93
C PRO A 3 -5.02 -26.56 -15.51
N VAL A 4 -5.12 -26.78 -14.19
CA VAL A 4 -6.02 -27.78 -13.61
C VAL A 4 -7.43 -27.37 -14.02
N ARG A 5 -8.01 -28.11 -14.99
CA ARG A 5 -9.39 -27.93 -15.45
C ARG A 5 -10.33 -27.91 -14.24
N ALA A 6 -11.05 -26.80 -14.08
CA ALA A 6 -12.13 -26.61 -13.11
C ALA A 6 -13.23 -27.70 -13.16
N GLY A 7 -13.25 -28.54 -14.20
CA GLY A 7 -14.18 -29.67 -14.34
C GLY A 7 -13.98 -30.84 -13.35
N THR A 8 -12.81 -30.98 -12.71
CA THR A 8 -12.55 -32.13 -11.83
C THR A 8 -13.08 -31.90 -10.41
N VAL A 9 -13.02 -30.67 -9.88
CA VAL A 9 -13.52 -30.36 -8.53
C VAL A 9 -15.05 -30.29 -8.50
N VAL A 10 -15.68 -29.83 -9.59
CA VAL A 10 -17.15 -29.74 -9.70
C VAL A 10 -17.83 -31.11 -9.72
N ARG A 11 -17.12 -32.20 -10.09
CA ARG A 11 -17.71 -33.55 -10.12
C ARG A 11 -18.00 -34.12 -8.74
N ILE A 12 -17.33 -33.67 -7.67
CA ILE A 12 -17.50 -34.27 -6.34
C ILE A 12 -18.80 -33.80 -5.67
N VAL A 13 -19.38 -32.66 -6.06
CA VAL A 13 -20.58 -32.05 -5.44
C VAL A 13 -21.86 -32.25 -6.28
N SER A 14 -21.80 -33.02 -7.38
CA SER A 14 -22.82 -32.97 -8.43
C SER A 14 -23.80 -34.15 -8.49
N SER A 15 -23.98 -34.92 -7.41
CA SER A 15 -24.90 -36.08 -7.45
C SER A 15 -26.30 -35.84 -6.84
N GLY A 16 -26.62 -34.62 -6.37
CA GLY A 16 -27.92 -34.34 -5.75
C GLY A 16 -28.57 -32.98 -6.03
N GLY A 17 -27.88 -32.02 -6.66
CA GLY A 17 -28.39 -30.65 -6.80
C GLY A 17 -29.42 -30.45 -7.92
N SER A 18 -30.56 -29.82 -7.58
CA SER A 18 -31.57 -29.35 -8.54
C SER A 18 -30.94 -28.52 -9.69
N PRO A 19 -31.41 -28.62 -10.94
CA PRO A 19 -30.81 -27.93 -12.10
C PRO A 19 -30.69 -26.40 -11.95
N GLY A 20 -31.49 -25.78 -11.07
CA GLY A 20 -31.35 -24.36 -10.71
C GLY A 20 -30.12 -24.05 -9.85
N TYR A 21 -29.73 -24.96 -8.95
CA TYR A 21 -28.53 -24.85 -8.11
C TYR A 21 -27.27 -24.91 -8.96
N ARG A 22 -27.19 -25.89 -9.88
CA ARG A 22 -26.03 -26.06 -10.78
C ARG A 22 -25.80 -24.83 -11.66
N ARG A 23 -26.86 -24.24 -12.23
CA ARG A 23 -26.77 -23.02 -13.06
C ARG A 23 -26.25 -21.82 -12.26
N ARG A 24 -26.61 -21.71 -10.98
CA ARG A 24 -26.22 -20.58 -10.14
C ARG A 24 -24.80 -20.69 -9.58
N CYS A 25 -24.33 -21.90 -9.24
CA CYS A 25 -22.93 -22.11 -8.87
C CYS A 25 -22.00 -21.71 -10.02
N VAL A 26 -22.37 -22.05 -11.27
CA VAL A 26 -21.66 -21.58 -12.47
C VAL A 26 -21.68 -20.05 -12.54
N SER A 27 -22.84 -19.41 -12.35
CA SER A 27 -22.92 -17.93 -12.42
C SER A 27 -22.11 -17.19 -11.35
N VAL A 28 -22.04 -17.71 -10.12
CA VAL A 28 -21.26 -17.07 -9.04
C VAL A 28 -19.77 -17.26 -9.30
N ASN A 29 -19.35 -18.44 -9.75
CA ASN A 29 -17.96 -18.68 -10.11
C ASN A 29 -17.55 -17.82 -11.31
N ASP A 30 -18.39 -17.71 -12.34
CA ASP A 30 -18.12 -16.84 -13.49
C ASP A 30 -17.99 -15.36 -13.09
N LEU A 31 -18.79 -14.90 -12.12
CA LEU A 31 -18.69 -13.55 -11.56
C LEU A 31 -17.35 -13.35 -10.84
N VAL A 32 -16.98 -14.29 -9.97
CA VAL A 32 -15.72 -14.25 -9.22
C VAL A 32 -14.52 -14.27 -10.17
N ASP A 33 -14.55 -15.10 -11.21
CA ASP A 33 -13.47 -15.21 -12.20
C ASP A 33 -13.36 -13.93 -13.03
N ARG A 34 -14.49 -13.33 -13.44
CA ARG A 34 -14.49 -12.07 -14.18
C ARG A 34 -13.98 -10.91 -13.32
N PHE A 35 -14.39 -10.84 -12.07
CA PHE A 35 -13.89 -9.83 -11.13
C PHE A 35 -12.38 -9.99 -10.87
N SER A 36 -11.96 -11.24 -10.64
CA SER A 36 -10.55 -11.63 -10.49
C SER A 36 -9.69 -11.21 -11.68
N TYR A 37 -10.20 -11.38 -12.90
CA TYR A 37 -9.53 -10.95 -14.12
C TYR A 37 -9.32 -9.43 -14.17
N TYR A 38 -10.38 -8.64 -13.97
CA TYR A 38 -10.26 -7.17 -14.00
C TYR A 38 -9.35 -6.65 -12.89
N PHE A 39 -9.45 -7.23 -11.70
CA PHE A 39 -8.57 -6.90 -10.57
C PHE A 39 -7.11 -7.20 -10.90
N THR A 40 -6.82 -8.36 -11.50
CA THR A 40 -5.47 -8.73 -11.95
C THR A 40 -4.89 -7.71 -12.92
N VAL A 41 -5.66 -7.36 -13.97
CA VAL A 41 -5.21 -6.39 -14.99
C VAL A 41 -4.94 -5.02 -14.35
N ALA A 42 -5.85 -4.55 -13.49
CA ALA A 42 -5.69 -3.27 -12.81
C ALA A 42 -4.43 -3.24 -11.91
N THR A 43 -4.22 -4.28 -11.11
CA THR A 43 -3.08 -4.37 -10.19
C THR A 43 -1.75 -4.44 -10.95
N VAL A 44 -1.68 -5.22 -12.04
CA VAL A 44 -0.46 -5.29 -12.88
C VAL A 44 -0.17 -3.94 -13.54
N ALA A 45 -1.19 -3.25 -14.06
CA ALA A 45 -1.02 -1.94 -14.65
C ALA A 45 -0.51 -0.91 -13.61
N MET A 46 -1.11 -0.90 -12.41
CA MET A 46 -0.68 -0.02 -11.32
C MET A 46 0.75 -0.31 -10.86
N ASN A 47 1.15 -1.59 -10.77
CA ASN A 47 2.52 -1.95 -10.42
C ASN A 47 3.55 -1.47 -11.46
N TYR A 48 3.21 -1.55 -12.74
CA TYR A 48 4.09 -1.04 -13.80
C TYR A 48 4.26 0.48 -13.72
N VAL A 49 3.15 1.21 -13.53
CA VAL A 49 3.18 2.67 -13.31
C VAL A 49 3.99 3.02 -12.07
N ALA A 50 3.78 2.32 -10.95
CA ALA A 50 4.52 2.54 -9.71
C ALA A 50 6.04 2.35 -9.90
N THR A 51 6.43 1.30 -10.62
CA THR A 51 7.84 1.02 -10.91
C THR A 51 8.49 2.10 -11.77
N LEU A 52 7.76 2.62 -12.76
CA LEU A 52 8.23 3.74 -13.58
C LEU A 52 8.38 5.02 -12.76
N VAL A 53 7.37 5.36 -11.96
CA VAL A 53 7.39 6.56 -11.09
C VAL A 53 8.53 6.48 -10.07
N TYR A 54 8.81 5.30 -9.52
CA TYR A 54 9.91 5.10 -8.57
C TYR A 54 11.29 5.37 -9.19
N ASN A 55 11.51 4.96 -10.44
CA ASN A 55 12.80 5.13 -11.13
C ASN A 55 12.93 6.45 -11.89
N ALA A 56 11.82 7.15 -12.13
CA ALA A 56 11.78 8.37 -12.93
C ALA A 56 12.64 9.53 -12.37
N PRO A 57 12.64 9.86 -11.07
CA PRO A 57 13.43 10.98 -10.54
C PRO A 57 14.93 10.81 -10.81
N ALA A 58 15.52 9.71 -10.36
CA ALA A 58 16.94 9.43 -10.59
C ALA A 58 17.29 9.37 -12.09
N SER A 59 16.39 8.86 -12.93
CA SER A 59 16.62 8.83 -14.38
C SER A 59 16.60 10.24 -15.00
N TYR A 60 15.68 11.09 -14.54
CA TYR A 60 15.52 12.46 -15.02
C TYR A 60 16.72 13.33 -14.63
N ASP A 61 17.16 13.27 -13.36
CA ASP A 61 18.27 14.08 -12.86
C ASP A 61 19.59 13.68 -13.54
N ASN A 62 19.83 12.39 -13.72
CA ASN A 62 20.97 11.90 -14.49
C ASN A 62 20.93 12.28 -15.98
N TYR A 63 19.73 12.33 -16.57
CA TYR A 63 19.57 12.76 -17.95
C TYR A 63 19.93 14.25 -18.11
N GLN A 64 19.51 15.11 -17.17
CA GLN A 64 19.80 16.55 -17.19
C GLN A 64 21.31 16.85 -17.13
N VAL A 65 22.08 16.08 -16.37
CA VAL A 65 23.54 16.24 -16.27
C VAL A 65 24.31 15.55 -17.39
N GLY A 66 23.62 14.97 -18.37
CA GLY A 66 24.23 14.31 -19.53
C GLY A 66 24.91 12.99 -19.22
N ALA A 67 24.55 12.30 -18.13
CA ALA A 67 25.22 11.09 -17.63
C ALA A 67 25.23 9.92 -18.65
N PHE A 68 24.29 9.90 -19.59
CA PHE A 68 24.17 8.89 -20.64
C PHE A 68 24.86 9.28 -21.96
N THR A 69 25.52 10.43 -22.01
CA THR A 69 26.19 10.96 -23.21
C THR A 69 27.69 11.10 -22.99
N HIS A 70 28.47 11.10 -24.07
CA HIS A 70 29.93 11.21 -23.99
C HIS A 70 30.40 12.60 -23.51
N ASN A 71 29.52 13.61 -23.53
CA ASN A 71 29.78 14.98 -23.08
C ASN A 71 29.26 15.19 -21.65
N ARG A 72 29.69 14.35 -20.71
CA ARG A 72 29.35 14.51 -19.29
C ARG A 72 29.95 15.81 -18.76
N VAL A 73 29.17 16.56 -17.98
CA VAL A 73 29.66 17.74 -17.25
C VAL A 73 30.70 17.29 -16.21
N GLU A 74 31.92 17.82 -16.28
CA GLU A 74 32.97 17.53 -15.30
C GLU A 74 32.49 17.87 -13.88
N ASN A 75 32.67 16.93 -12.94
CA ASN A 75 32.23 16.99 -11.54
C ASN A 75 30.71 16.88 -11.27
N SER A 76 29.92 16.34 -12.20
CA SER A 76 28.51 16.03 -11.89
C SER A 76 28.37 14.84 -10.94
N THR A 77 27.55 14.98 -9.90
CA THR A 77 27.13 13.87 -9.02
C THR A 77 26.10 12.99 -9.73
N LEU A 78 26.33 11.68 -9.74
CA LEU A 78 25.40 10.70 -10.29
C LEU A 78 24.42 10.26 -9.20
N GLU A 79 23.13 10.27 -9.53
CA GLU A 79 22.10 9.83 -8.60
C GLU A 79 21.68 8.40 -8.90
N PHE A 80 21.43 7.62 -7.87
CA PHE A 80 20.94 6.25 -8.04
C PHE A 80 19.67 6.04 -7.24
N THR A 81 18.74 5.26 -7.78
CA THR A 81 17.51 4.87 -7.08
C THR A 81 17.82 4.10 -5.79
N VAL A 82 18.87 3.26 -5.83
CA VAL A 82 19.43 2.59 -4.66
C VAL A 82 20.95 2.68 -4.71
N TYR A 83 21.53 3.04 -3.56
CA TYR A 83 22.98 3.08 -3.36
C TYR A 83 23.45 1.76 -2.77
N TYR A 84 24.24 1.02 -3.55
CA TYR A 84 24.85 -0.23 -3.12
C TYR A 84 26.32 0.00 -2.79
N SER A 85 26.77 -0.58 -1.67
CA SER A 85 28.18 -0.58 -1.30
C SER A 85 28.73 -2.00 -1.46
N PHE A 86 29.49 -2.23 -2.53
CA PHE A 86 30.19 -3.49 -2.77
C PHE A 86 31.69 -3.34 -2.49
N PRO A 87 32.32 -4.33 -1.83
CA PRO A 87 33.76 -4.28 -1.61
C PRO A 87 34.49 -4.31 -2.96
N LYS A 88 35.40 -3.35 -3.18
CA LYS A 88 36.26 -3.21 -4.39
C LYS A 88 35.54 -2.83 -5.69
N ILE A 89 34.27 -2.42 -5.64
CA ILE A 89 33.52 -1.98 -6.82
C ILE A 89 32.93 -0.60 -6.55
N ASN A 90 33.31 0.39 -7.36
CA ASN A 90 32.73 1.73 -7.32
C ASN A 90 31.52 1.80 -8.24
N GLN A 91 30.35 2.11 -7.68
CA GLN A 91 29.09 2.21 -8.40
C GLN A 91 29.09 3.33 -9.46
N GLU A 92 29.82 4.42 -9.21
CA GLU A 92 29.93 5.57 -10.13
C GLU A 92 30.76 5.25 -11.39
N GLU A 93 31.79 4.42 -11.28
CA GLU A 93 32.62 3.98 -12.42
C GLU A 93 31.84 3.06 -13.36
N MET A 94 30.85 2.35 -12.82
CA MET A 94 30.00 1.41 -13.53
C MET A 94 28.53 1.88 -13.56
N PHE A 95 28.33 3.17 -13.84
CA PHE A 95 27.01 3.81 -13.81
C PHE A 95 25.92 3.07 -14.62
N ILE A 96 26.19 2.76 -15.89
CA ILE A 96 25.21 2.12 -16.79
C ILE A 96 24.77 0.74 -16.29
N PRO A 97 25.66 -0.24 -16.03
CA PRO A 97 25.23 -1.54 -15.54
C PRO A 97 24.56 -1.47 -14.17
N PHE A 98 25.00 -0.60 -13.25
CA PHE A 98 24.34 -0.44 -11.96
C PHE A 98 22.94 0.18 -12.08
N THR A 99 22.75 1.11 -13.01
CA THR A 99 21.41 1.68 -13.30
C THR A 99 20.46 0.61 -13.86
N LEU A 100 20.95 -0.25 -14.76
CA LEU A 100 20.17 -1.38 -15.29
C LEU A 100 19.83 -2.41 -14.21
N ILE A 101 20.78 -2.73 -13.34
CA ILE A 101 20.56 -3.64 -12.20
C ILE A 101 19.53 -3.05 -11.24
N ASN A 102 19.63 -1.75 -10.92
CA ASN A 102 18.66 -1.05 -10.07
C ASN A 102 17.24 -1.11 -10.64
N PHE A 103 17.10 -0.84 -11.95
CA PHE A 103 15.82 -0.91 -12.63
C PHE A 103 15.25 -2.33 -12.61
N TYR A 104 16.09 -3.34 -12.92
CA TYR A 104 15.70 -4.75 -12.88
C TYR A 104 15.26 -5.19 -11.49
N LEU A 105 16.04 -4.86 -10.45
CA LEU A 105 15.72 -5.20 -9.06
C LEU A 105 14.43 -4.53 -8.61
N SER A 106 14.23 -3.26 -8.97
CA SER A 106 12.97 -2.54 -8.68
C SER A 106 11.77 -3.23 -9.33
N CYS A 107 11.87 -3.59 -10.62
CA CYS A 107 10.85 -4.35 -11.33
C CYS A 107 10.59 -5.72 -10.67
N ALA A 108 11.65 -6.45 -10.31
CA ALA A 108 11.55 -7.78 -9.74
C ALA A 108 10.88 -7.76 -8.36
N VAL A 109 11.32 -6.86 -7.47
CA VAL A 109 10.77 -6.72 -6.12
C VAL A 109 9.33 -6.22 -6.18
N GLY A 110 9.04 -5.18 -6.98
CA GLY A 110 7.69 -4.66 -7.15
C GLY A 110 6.73 -5.73 -7.70
N SER A 111 7.15 -6.46 -8.74
CA SER A 111 6.35 -7.54 -9.32
C SER A 111 6.14 -8.70 -8.34
N PHE A 112 7.16 -9.12 -7.58
CA PHE A 112 7.02 -10.20 -6.61
C PHE A 112 6.03 -9.84 -5.50
N HIS A 113 6.14 -8.63 -4.94
CA HIS A 113 5.21 -8.15 -3.93
C HIS A 113 3.77 -8.05 -4.47
N CYS A 114 3.62 -7.45 -5.66
CA CYS A 114 2.33 -7.35 -6.34
C CYS A 114 1.71 -8.71 -6.64
N LEU A 115 2.50 -9.72 -7.02
CA LEU A 115 2.02 -11.08 -7.29
C LEU A 115 1.54 -11.77 -6.01
N LEU A 116 2.22 -11.58 -4.88
CA LEU A 116 1.80 -12.12 -3.59
C LEU A 116 0.45 -11.51 -3.16
N ASP A 117 0.31 -10.19 -3.23
CA ASP A 117 -0.94 -9.50 -2.88
C ASP A 117 -2.09 -9.88 -3.81
N LEU A 118 -1.79 -10.04 -5.10
CA LEU A 118 -2.76 -10.52 -6.07
C LEU A 118 -3.21 -11.94 -5.74
N TYR A 119 -2.28 -12.85 -5.47
CA TYR A 119 -2.61 -14.22 -5.12
C TYR A 119 -3.48 -14.29 -3.86
N LEU A 120 -3.14 -13.52 -2.82
CA LEU A 120 -3.92 -13.44 -1.60
C LEU A 120 -5.35 -12.94 -1.88
N SER A 121 -5.48 -11.87 -2.67
CA SER A 121 -6.78 -11.30 -3.06
C SER A 121 -7.62 -12.32 -3.83
N LEU A 122 -7.02 -13.04 -4.78
CA LEU A 122 -7.69 -14.10 -5.54
C LEU A 122 -8.15 -15.25 -4.63
N ALA A 123 -7.31 -15.69 -3.70
CA ALA A 123 -7.69 -16.72 -2.73
C ALA A 123 -8.89 -16.28 -1.88
N VAL A 124 -8.90 -15.02 -1.43
CA VAL A 124 -10.04 -14.44 -0.69
C VAL A 124 -11.30 -14.40 -1.55
N PHE A 125 -11.22 -14.00 -2.82
CA PHE A 125 -12.40 -13.99 -3.71
C PHE A 125 -12.98 -15.39 -3.91
N GLN A 126 -12.13 -16.42 -4.05
CA GLN A 126 -12.58 -17.81 -4.16
C GLN A 126 -13.25 -18.30 -2.86
N ILE A 127 -12.69 -17.96 -1.69
CA ILE A 127 -13.31 -18.27 -0.39
C ILE A 127 -14.70 -17.61 -0.29
N ILE A 128 -14.80 -16.33 -0.61
CA ILE A 128 -16.07 -15.58 -0.59
C ILE A 128 -17.08 -16.20 -1.56
N GLY A 129 -16.67 -16.53 -2.79
CA GLY A 129 -17.52 -17.19 -3.78
C GLY A 129 -18.12 -18.50 -3.27
N HIS A 130 -17.28 -19.36 -2.69
CA HIS A 130 -17.74 -20.62 -2.11
C HIS A 130 -18.62 -20.43 -0.86
N LEU A 131 -18.36 -19.42 -0.04
CA LEU A 131 -19.23 -19.05 1.09
C LEU A 131 -20.62 -18.59 0.61
N TYR A 132 -20.71 -17.82 -0.47
CA TYR A 132 -21.99 -17.43 -1.06
C TYR A 132 -22.79 -18.63 -1.56
N ILE A 133 -22.14 -19.60 -2.20
CA ILE A 133 -22.77 -20.86 -2.63
C ILE A 133 -23.31 -21.61 -1.41
N LEU A 134 -22.48 -21.79 -0.38
CA LEU A 134 -22.88 -22.48 0.84
C LEU A 134 -24.05 -21.80 1.55
N LYS A 135 -24.02 -20.47 1.69
CA LYS A 135 -25.12 -19.69 2.27
C LYS A 135 -26.43 -19.92 1.51
N HIS A 136 -26.36 -19.97 0.18
CA HIS A 136 -27.52 -20.22 -0.63
C HIS A 136 -28.05 -21.64 -0.46
N SER A 137 -27.17 -22.64 -0.39
CA SER A 137 -27.56 -24.03 -0.08
C SER A 137 -28.30 -24.11 1.24
N LEU A 138 -27.75 -23.55 2.30
CA LEU A 138 -28.39 -23.52 3.63
C LEU A 138 -29.75 -22.82 3.62
N SER A 139 -29.89 -21.76 2.82
CA SER A 139 -31.18 -21.05 2.67
C SER A 139 -32.21 -21.83 1.85
N GLY A 140 -31.77 -22.82 1.07
CA GLY A 140 -32.60 -23.67 0.23
C GLY A 140 -33.09 -24.94 0.91
N ILE A 141 -32.82 -25.13 2.21
CA ILE A 141 -33.31 -26.29 2.96
C ILE A 141 -34.85 -26.25 2.98
N PRO A 142 -35.53 -27.31 2.50
CA PRO A 142 -36.99 -27.33 2.44
C PRO A 142 -37.58 -27.25 3.85
N ARG A 143 -38.63 -26.43 4.00
CA ARG A 143 -39.43 -26.40 5.24
C ARG A 143 -40.31 -27.65 5.33
N PRO A 144 -40.67 -28.09 6.55
CA PRO A 144 -41.52 -29.27 6.72
C PRO A 144 -42.86 -29.06 6.03
N LYS A 145 -43.31 -30.02 5.23
CA LYS A 145 -44.61 -29.92 4.52
C LYS A 145 -45.79 -30.30 5.41
N ASN A 146 -45.55 -31.16 6.40
CA ASN A 146 -46.58 -31.67 7.28
C ASN A 146 -46.78 -30.77 8.49
N LYS A 147 -48.03 -30.34 8.69
CA LYS A 147 -48.51 -29.69 9.91
C LYS A 147 -49.23 -30.73 10.75
N THR A 148 -48.57 -31.21 11.78
CA THR A 148 -49.18 -32.06 12.81
C THR A 148 -49.72 -31.21 13.94
N PHE A 149 -51.00 -31.35 14.28
CA PHE A 149 -51.59 -30.64 15.41
C PHE A 149 -51.35 -31.47 16.69
N ILE A 150 -50.67 -30.87 17.67
CA ILE A 150 -50.51 -31.46 19.00
C ILE A 150 -51.41 -30.68 19.94
N GLU A 151 -52.33 -31.35 20.63
CA GLU A 151 -53.13 -30.74 21.69
C GLU A 151 -52.27 -30.61 22.96
N VAL A 152 -52.04 -29.37 23.38
CA VAL A 152 -51.35 -29.05 24.63
C VAL A 152 -52.29 -28.12 25.41
N TYR A 153 -52.82 -28.60 26.54
CA TYR A 153 -53.80 -27.90 27.38
C TYR A 153 -55.06 -27.40 26.63
N ASP A 154 -55.79 -28.29 25.95
CA ASP A 154 -57.03 -27.98 25.20
C ASP A 154 -56.88 -26.92 24.09
N MET A 155 -55.66 -26.58 23.68
CA MET A 155 -55.39 -25.77 22.50
C MET A 155 -54.62 -26.58 21.43
N PRO A 156 -55.13 -26.69 20.19
CA PRO A 156 -54.42 -27.34 19.11
C PRO A 156 -53.28 -26.45 18.61
N ILE A 157 -52.03 -26.87 18.85
CA ILE A 157 -50.84 -26.21 18.32
C ILE A 157 -50.41 -26.92 17.05
N ALA A 158 -50.37 -26.22 15.93
CA ALA A 158 -49.82 -26.75 14.68
C ALA A 158 -48.27 -26.80 14.78
N VAL A 159 -47.73 -28.00 14.89
CA VAL A 159 -46.29 -28.28 14.87
C VAL A 159 -45.91 -28.80 13.49
N GLU A 160 -44.99 -28.10 12.83
CA GLU A 160 -44.41 -28.53 11.56
C GLU A 160 -43.32 -29.57 11.84
N MET A 161 -43.55 -30.83 11.47
CA MET A 161 -42.57 -31.91 11.61
C MET A 161 -42.22 -32.52 10.25
N PHE A 162 -40.94 -32.88 10.07
CA PHE A 162 -40.48 -33.60 8.90
C PHE A 162 -40.92 -35.05 8.94
N ASP A 163 -41.38 -35.58 7.82
CA ASP A 163 -41.60 -37.02 7.66
C ASP A 163 -40.25 -37.79 7.61
N VAL A 164 -40.26 -39.11 7.79
CA VAL A 164 -39.03 -39.93 7.84
C VAL A 164 -38.18 -39.77 6.57
N GLU A 165 -38.83 -39.73 5.41
CA GLU A 165 -38.16 -39.53 4.12
C GLU A 165 -37.67 -38.08 3.94
N GLU A 166 -38.45 -37.09 4.38
CA GLU A 166 -38.03 -35.69 4.35
C GLU A 166 -36.83 -35.44 5.27
N ASN A 167 -36.84 -36.05 6.47
CA ASN A 167 -35.76 -35.94 7.44
C ASN A 167 -34.47 -36.59 6.90
N ARG A 168 -34.57 -37.74 6.21
CA ARG A 168 -33.42 -38.37 5.53
C ARG A 168 -32.83 -37.46 4.45
N GLN A 169 -33.68 -36.77 3.69
CA GLN A 169 -33.25 -35.82 2.66
C GLN A 169 -32.60 -34.57 3.26
N VAL A 170 -33.20 -34.00 4.31
CA VAL A 170 -32.64 -32.85 5.04
C VAL A 170 -31.30 -33.21 5.66
N TYR A 171 -31.17 -34.38 6.29
CA TYR A 171 -29.91 -34.86 6.86
C TYR A 171 -28.82 -34.97 5.80
N LYS A 172 -29.13 -35.56 4.63
CA LYS A 172 -28.19 -35.65 3.51
C LYS A 172 -27.75 -34.27 3.03
N TYR A 173 -28.68 -33.33 2.93
CA TYR A 173 -28.41 -31.97 2.48
C TYR A 173 -27.51 -31.19 3.47
N ILE A 174 -27.80 -31.31 4.77
CA ILE A 174 -26.98 -30.71 5.83
C ILE A 174 -25.58 -31.33 5.83
N SER A 175 -25.48 -32.65 5.69
CA SER A 175 -24.19 -33.35 5.61
C SER A 175 -23.34 -32.86 4.42
N GLU A 176 -23.96 -32.62 3.27
CA GLU A 176 -23.28 -32.05 2.08
C GLU A 176 -22.81 -30.61 2.33
N CYS A 177 -23.64 -29.78 2.99
CA CYS A 177 -23.25 -28.43 3.38
C CYS A 177 -22.07 -28.41 4.36
N ILE A 178 -22.07 -29.29 5.36
CA ILE A 178 -20.96 -29.44 6.31
C ILE A 178 -19.69 -29.87 5.58
N SER A 179 -19.80 -30.84 4.68
CA SER A 179 -18.66 -31.31 3.87
C SER A 179 -18.05 -30.17 3.04
N HIS A 180 -18.89 -29.38 2.35
CA HIS A 180 -18.45 -28.22 1.58
C HIS A 180 -17.79 -27.14 2.46
N HIS A 181 -18.37 -26.86 3.64
CA HIS A 181 -17.79 -25.94 4.60
C HIS A 181 -16.41 -26.39 5.10
N CYS A 182 -16.24 -27.68 5.40
CA CYS A 182 -14.95 -28.25 5.77
C CYS A 182 -13.90 -28.09 4.66
N THR A 183 -14.30 -28.20 3.38
CA THR A 183 -13.39 -27.91 2.25
C THR A 183 -12.94 -26.44 2.25
N ILE A 184 -13.85 -25.49 2.49
CA ILE A 184 -13.52 -24.06 2.57
C ILE A 184 -12.54 -23.79 3.72
N ILE A 185 -12.78 -24.38 4.90
CA ILE A 185 -11.89 -24.24 6.06
C ILE A 185 -10.49 -24.77 5.73
N ARG A 186 -10.39 -25.96 5.15
CA ARG A 186 -9.09 -26.56 4.79
C ARG A 186 -8.32 -25.70 3.80
N PHE A 187 -8.99 -25.18 2.77
CA PHE A 187 -8.35 -24.25 1.83
C PHE A 187 -7.89 -22.96 2.52
N THR A 188 -8.71 -22.42 3.42
CA THR A 188 -8.37 -21.20 4.17
C THR A 188 -7.18 -21.43 5.11
N ASP A 189 -7.08 -22.61 5.72
CA ASP A 189 -5.96 -23.00 6.57
C ASP A 189 -4.65 -23.06 5.76
N GLU A 190 -4.67 -23.71 4.59
CA GLU A 190 -3.52 -23.77 3.67
C GLU A 190 -3.07 -22.37 3.23
N VAL A 191 -4.02 -21.49 2.88
CA VAL A 191 -3.74 -20.09 2.54
C VAL A 191 -3.17 -19.34 3.74
N SER A 192 -3.67 -19.56 4.94
CA SER A 192 -3.22 -18.87 6.16
C SER A 192 -1.82 -19.30 6.59
N VAL A 193 -1.46 -20.58 6.42
CA VAL A 193 -0.10 -21.06 6.66
C VAL A 193 0.90 -20.39 5.73
N LEU A 194 0.53 -20.19 4.45
CA LEU A 194 1.39 -19.53 3.47
C LEU A 194 1.47 -18.01 3.69
N PHE A 195 0.32 -17.34 3.85
CA PHE A 195 0.25 -15.88 3.87
C PHE A 195 0.34 -15.27 5.26
N GLY A 196 0.13 -16.03 6.33
CA GLY A 196 0.23 -15.52 7.71
C GLY A 196 1.58 -14.84 7.98
N PRO A 197 2.72 -15.54 7.77
CA PRO A 197 4.04 -14.94 7.89
C PRO A 197 4.28 -13.80 6.89
N THR A 198 3.82 -13.95 5.63
CA THR A 198 3.99 -12.93 4.59
C THR A 198 3.30 -11.62 4.97
N ILE A 199 2.07 -11.68 5.48
CA ILE A 199 1.30 -10.54 5.95
C ILE A 199 1.99 -9.90 7.17
N ALA A 200 2.46 -10.71 8.12
CA ALA A 200 3.20 -10.21 9.29
C ALA A 200 4.47 -9.45 8.87
N CYS A 201 5.27 -10.01 7.96
CA CYS A 201 6.44 -9.35 7.40
C CYS A 201 6.04 -8.06 6.66
N SER A 202 4.98 -8.08 5.86
CA SER A 202 4.48 -6.90 5.14
C SER A 202 4.11 -5.75 6.09
N TYR A 203 3.46 -6.05 7.22
CA TYR A 203 3.15 -5.06 8.25
C TYR A 203 4.40 -4.46 8.90
N LEU A 204 5.43 -5.27 9.15
CA LEU A 204 6.71 -4.76 9.67
C LEU A 204 7.41 -3.84 8.66
N PHE A 205 7.38 -4.18 7.37
CA PHE A 205 7.88 -3.31 6.32
C PHE A 205 7.10 -1.99 6.24
N HIS A 206 5.77 -2.04 6.31
CA HIS A 206 4.92 -0.85 6.33
C HIS A 206 5.23 0.06 7.52
N LEU A 207 5.46 -0.52 8.71
CA LEU A 207 5.90 0.25 9.87
C LEU A 207 7.22 0.97 9.60
N GLY A 208 8.19 0.29 8.98
CA GLY A 208 9.45 0.90 8.54
C GLY A 208 9.24 2.05 7.54
N CYS A 209 8.38 1.87 6.54
CA CYS A 209 8.05 2.91 5.57
C CYS A 209 7.43 4.16 6.23
N CYS A 210 6.52 3.98 7.18
CA CYS A 210 5.92 5.07 7.94
C CYS A 210 6.96 5.85 8.74
N LEU A 211 7.94 5.17 9.35
CA LEU A 211 9.04 5.82 10.06
C LEU A 211 9.94 6.61 9.11
N SER A 212 10.26 6.06 7.93
CA SER A 212 11.04 6.77 6.90
C SER A 212 10.32 8.03 6.41
N LEU A 213 9.00 7.95 6.16
CA LEU A 213 8.18 9.11 5.80
C LEU A 213 8.18 10.16 6.91
N LEU A 214 8.04 9.75 8.17
CA LEU A 214 8.11 10.67 9.30
C LEU A 214 9.47 11.37 9.38
N GLN A 215 10.56 10.65 9.11
CA GLN A 215 11.91 11.21 9.08
C GLN A 215 12.06 12.25 7.97
N VAL A 216 11.61 11.95 6.75
CA VAL A 216 11.63 12.90 5.63
C VAL A 216 10.80 14.15 5.95
N LEU A 217 9.57 13.98 6.45
CA LEU A 217 8.69 15.08 6.83
C LEU A 217 9.24 15.92 7.99
N SER A 218 10.02 15.31 8.89
CA SER A 218 10.67 16.01 10.01
C SER A 218 11.95 16.73 9.56
N GLY A 219 12.73 16.13 8.66
CA GLY A 219 13.90 16.76 8.04
C GLY A 219 13.53 18.00 7.24
N VAL A 220 12.45 17.95 6.46
CA VAL A 220 11.89 19.12 5.75
C VAL A 220 11.49 20.23 6.72
N ARG A 221 10.92 19.88 7.90
CA ARG A 221 10.58 20.88 8.93
C ARG A 221 11.79 21.53 9.57
N ILE A 222 12.88 20.78 9.74
CA ILE A 222 14.13 21.29 10.31
C ILE A 222 14.81 22.24 9.31
N ASP A 223 14.84 21.88 8.02
CA ASP A 223 15.45 22.71 6.96
C ASP A 223 14.68 24.03 6.76
N VAL A 224 13.35 23.99 6.74
CA VAL A 224 12.51 25.20 6.70
C VAL A 224 12.73 26.10 7.93
N ARG A 225 12.94 25.52 9.11
CA ARG A 225 13.22 26.28 10.34
C ARG A 225 14.60 26.94 10.28
N TYR A 226 15.62 26.26 9.75
CA TYR A 226 16.94 26.88 9.57
C TYR A 226 16.93 27.98 8.51
N HIS A 227 16.19 27.79 7.41
CA HIS A 227 16.06 28.82 6.38
C HIS A 227 15.37 30.08 6.94
N THR A 228 14.28 29.93 7.70
CA THR A 228 13.60 31.05 8.36
C THR A 228 14.44 31.73 9.45
N GLU A 229 15.21 30.97 10.24
CA GLU A 229 16.14 31.56 11.22
C GLU A 229 17.33 32.28 10.57
N SER A 230 17.81 31.78 9.43
CA SER A 230 18.88 32.42 8.65
C SER A 230 18.42 33.73 7.99
N GLU A 231 17.19 33.76 7.47
CA GLU A 231 16.56 34.97 6.93
C GLU A 231 16.23 35.98 8.03
N ALA A 232 15.81 35.51 9.20
CA ALA A 232 15.61 36.36 10.38
C ALA A 232 16.94 36.96 10.88
N ARG A 233 18.04 36.19 10.89
CA ARG A 233 19.39 36.71 11.22
C ARG A 233 19.93 37.66 10.16
N SER A 234 19.69 37.39 8.88
CA SER A 234 20.06 38.27 7.76
C SER A 234 19.28 39.60 7.81
N SER A 235 18.01 39.54 8.21
CA SER A 235 17.14 40.72 8.38
C SER A 235 17.47 41.51 9.65
N ALA A 236 17.85 40.84 10.75
CA ALA A 236 18.33 41.49 11.97
C ALA A 236 19.69 42.19 11.77
N HIS A 237 20.52 41.71 10.84
CA HIS A 237 21.75 42.40 10.46
C HIS A 237 21.51 43.59 9.49
N ARG A 238 20.29 43.72 8.96
CA ARG A 238 19.80 44.78 8.08
C ARG A 238 18.93 45.83 8.78
N GLU A 239 18.96 45.93 10.11
CA GLU A 239 18.53 47.18 10.76
C GLU A 239 19.63 48.25 10.66
N PRO A 240 19.26 49.53 10.45
CA PRO A 240 20.12 50.41 9.71
C PRO A 240 21.16 51.08 10.61
N ARG A 241 22.44 50.88 10.28
CA ARG A 241 23.59 51.71 10.68
C ARG A 241 23.45 53.21 10.29
N SER A 242 22.26 53.70 9.93
CA SER A 242 21.98 55.11 9.65
C SER A 242 21.60 55.90 10.91
N GLN A 243 21.11 55.26 11.98
CA GLN A 243 20.81 55.96 13.24
C GLN A 243 22.08 56.20 14.10
N LEU A 244 23.05 55.29 14.06
CA LEU A 244 24.27 55.40 14.87
C LEU A 244 25.30 56.40 14.27
N LYS A 245 25.27 56.66 12.96
CA LYS A 245 26.15 57.66 12.34
C LYS A 245 25.73 59.11 12.62
N ASN A 246 24.46 59.36 12.92
CA ASN A 246 23.99 60.73 13.19
C ASN A 246 24.27 61.18 14.63
N LEU A 247 24.35 60.24 15.58
CA LEU A 247 24.74 60.55 16.97
C LEU A 247 26.26 60.80 17.12
N THR A 248 27.12 60.16 16.33
CA THR A 248 28.58 60.37 16.43
C THR A 248 29.07 61.62 15.69
N ILE A 249 28.31 62.13 14.71
CA ILE A 249 28.66 63.35 13.98
C ILE A 249 28.31 64.61 14.79
N ASP A 250 27.19 64.60 15.54
CA ASP A 250 26.81 65.73 16.39
C ASP A 250 27.71 65.92 17.62
N GLU A 251 28.24 64.83 18.18
CA GLU A 251 29.13 64.91 19.35
C GLU A 251 30.51 65.50 19.00
N ASN A 252 31.04 65.23 17.80
CA ASN A 252 32.32 65.78 17.33
C ASN A 252 32.20 67.24 16.84
N SER A 253 31.06 67.64 16.29
CA SER A 253 30.78 69.03 15.89
C SER A 253 30.72 69.97 17.11
N ASN A 254 30.12 69.53 18.21
CA ASN A 254 30.03 70.31 19.45
C ASN A 254 31.37 70.38 20.22
N ARG A 255 32.22 69.35 20.13
CA ARG A 255 33.56 69.37 20.73
C ARG A 255 34.53 70.33 20.03
N LEU A 256 34.39 70.55 18.72
CA LEU A 256 35.23 71.48 17.96
C LEU A 256 34.79 72.95 18.10
N ARG A 257 33.48 73.23 18.30
CA ARG A 257 33.01 74.60 18.64
C ARG A 257 33.37 75.04 20.06
N GLY A 258 33.55 74.11 21.01
CA GLY A 258 34.03 74.41 22.37
C GLY A 258 35.52 74.75 22.47
N LYS A 259 36.35 74.29 21.52
CA LYS A 259 37.81 74.48 21.56
C LYS A 259 38.30 75.76 20.88
N SER A 260 37.55 76.32 19.92
CA SER A 260 37.85 77.63 19.31
C SER A 260 37.43 78.84 20.16
N ARG A 261 36.55 78.68 21.16
CA ARG A 261 36.16 79.77 22.08
C ARG A 261 37.15 80.02 23.23
N LYS A 262 38.17 79.16 23.41
CA LYS A 262 39.21 79.31 24.45
C LYS A 262 40.57 79.85 23.92
N ARG A 263 40.65 80.27 22.65
CA ARG A 263 41.88 80.86 22.06
C ARG A 263 41.79 82.36 21.72
N LEU A 264 40.80 83.08 22.25
CA LEU A 264 40.61 84.52 22.05
C LEU A 264 40.52 85.32 23.37
N GLN A 265 41.14 84.82 24.45
CA GLN A 265 41.29 85.55 25.73
C GLN A 265 42.75 85.62 26.24
N PHE A 266 43.74 85.53 25.35
CA PHE A 266 45.13 85.83 25.68
C PHE A 266 45.77 86.65 24.56
N TYR A 267 45.37 87.92 24.49
CA TYR A 267 46.13 89.04 23.93
C TYR A 267 45.66 90.31 24.66
N SER A 268 46.23 90.50 25.86
CA SER A 268 46.60 91.78 26.45
C SER A 268 48.03 91.57 26.94
#